data_AF-A0A3C0BCJ9-F1
#
_entry.id   AF-A0A3C0BCJ9-F1
#
_cell.length_a   1.000
_cell.length_b   1.000
_cell.length_c   1.000
_cell.angle_alpha   90.00
_cell.angle_beta   90.00
_cell.angle_gamma   90.00
#
_symmetry.space_group_name_H-M   'P 1'
#
loop_
_entity.id
_entity.type
_entity.pdbx_description
1 polymer ?
#
loop_
_entity_poly.entity_id
_entity_poly.type
_entity_poly.pdbx_seq_one_letter_code
_entity_poly.pdbx_strand_id
1 'polypeptide(L)'
;MKINHLRFKNLNSLVGEWTIDFTAPEYVSDGIFAISGPTGAGKSTILDAICLALYGRTPRLRNISKSTNEIIARQTGECFAEVVFETHEGQFRAF
;
A
#
# COMPACT_ATOMS: atom_id res chain seq x y z
N MET A 1 1.59 -9.96 -13.67
CA MET A 1 2.04 -8.98 -12.67
C MET A 1 1.83 -9.60 -11.29
N LYS A 2 2.85 -9.62 -10.43
CA LYS A 2 2.78 -10.15 -9.07
C LYS A 2 3.38 -9.14 -8.09
N ILE A 3 2.67 -8.82 -7.01
CA ILE A 3 3.20 -7.95 -5.94
C ILE A 3 4.03 -8.82 -4.99
N ASN A 4 5.26 -8.42 -4.72
CA ASN A 4 6.19 -9.15 -3.85
C ASN A 4 6.36 -8.46 -2.49
N HIS A 5 6.55 -7.14 -2.48
CA HIS A 5 6.65 -6.37 -1.23
C HIS A 5 5.85 -5.10 -1.31
N LEU A 6 5.20 -4.75 -0.20
CA LEU A 6 4.56 -3.46 0.02
C LEU A 6 5.17 -2.82 1.27
N ARG A 7 5.57 -1.55 1.15
CA ARG A 7 6.03 -0.74 2.28
C ARG A 7 5.34 0.60 2.22
N PHE A 8 4.84 1.08 3.35
CA PHE A 8 4.16 2.37 3.40
C PHE A 8 4.23 2.99 4.78
N LYS A 9 4.01 4.30 4.84
CA LYS A 9 4.06 5.05 6.08
C LYS A 9 2.95 6.08 6.17
N ASN A 10 2.31 6.14 7.34
CA ASN A 10 1.36 7.19 7.72
C ASN A 10 0.23 7.41 6.69
N LEU A 11 -0.42 6.33 6.23
CA LEU A 11 -1.54 6.43 5.29
C LEU A 11 -2.87 6.23 6.02
N ASN A 12 -3.83 7.14 5.84
CA ASN A 12 -5.17 7.09 6.42
C ASN A 12 -5.15 6.69 7.92
N SER A 13 -5.71 5.52 8.25
CA SER A 13 -5.81 4.97 9.60
C SER A 13 -4.56 4.21 10.08
N LEU A 14 -3.58 3.96 9.20
CA LEU A 14 -2.36 3.21 9.51
C LEU A 14 -1.20 4.19 9.70
N VAL A 15 -1.04 4.64 10.95
CA VAL A 15 0.07 5.49 11.41
C VAL A 15 1.29 4.61 11.66
N GLY A 16 2.49 5.14 11.40
CA GLY A 16 3.75 4.41 11.49
C GLY A 16 4.16 3.82 10.15
N GLU A 17 5.28 3.09 10.16
CA GLU A 17 5.84 2.41 8.99
C GLU A 17 5.46 0.93 9.02
N TRP A 18 4.93 0.46 7.90
CA TRP A 18 4.39 -0.88 7.74
C TRP A 18 5.03 -1.54 6.52
N THR A 19 5.33 -2.83 6.66
CA THR A 19 5.90 -3.65 5.59
C THR A 19 5.14 -4.95 5.52
N ILE A 20 4.80 -5.39 4.31
CA ILE A 20 4.22 -6.69 4.02
C ILE A 20 5.10 -7.37 2.97
N ASP A 21 5.60 -8.56 3.32
CA ASP A 21 6.34 -9.44 2.41
C ASP A 21 5.40 -10.55 1.92
N PHE A 22 4.91 -10.42 0.69
CA PHE A 22 4.04 -11.41 0.06
C PHE A 22 4.81 -12.63 -0.48
N THR A 23 6.14 -12.65 -0.34
CA THR A 23 6.98 -13.81 -0.68
C THR A 23 7.17 -14.75 0.51
N ALA A 24 6.72 -14.35 1.71
CA ALA A 24 6.79 -15.19 2.89
C ALA A 24 5.97 -16.50 2.72
N PRO A 25 6.41 -17.63 3.30
CA PRO A 25 5.78 -18.94 3.10
C PRO A 25 4.28 -18.99 3.41
N GLU A 26 3.82 -18.18 4.37
CA GLU A 26 2.43 -18.06 4.79
C GLU A 26 1.52 -17.54 3.67
N TYR A 27 2.06 -16.77 2.72
CA TYR A 27 1.30 -16.24 1.59
C TYR A 27 1.46 -17.08 0.31
N VAL A 28 2.60 -17.77 0.17
CA VAL A 28 2.92 -18.53 -1.04
C VAL A 28 2.30 -19.92 -1.05
N SER A 29 2.19 -20.56 0.11
CA SER A 29 1.71 -21.95 0.24
C SER A 29 0.28 -22.16 -0.28
N ASP A 30 -0.64 -21.28 0.12
CA ASP A 30 -2.06 -21.38 -0.26
C ASP A 30 -2.42 -20.47 -1.46
N GLY A 31 -1.56 -19.50 -1.78
CA GLY A 31 -1.75 -18.55 -2.89
C GLY A 31 -2.93 -17.59 -2.75
N ILE A 32 -3.75 -17.75 -1.71
CA ILE A 32 -4.90 -16.91 -1.38
C ILE A 32 -4.85 -16.60 0.12
N PHE A 33 -5.03 -15.33 0.47
CA PHE A 33 -5.09 -14.87 1.85
C PHE A 33 -6.22 -13.86 2.03
N ALA A 34 -6.64 -13.65 3.28
CA ALA A 34 -7.67 -12.69 3.63
C ALA A 34 -7.13 -11.58 4.54
N ILE A 35 -7.54 -10.33 4.27
CA ILE A 35 -7.31 -9.20 5.15
C ILE A 35 -8.60 -8.97 5.95
N SER A 36 -8.58 -9.31 7.24
CA SER A 36 -9.75 -9.21 8.12
C SER A 36 -9.54 -8.20 9.26
N GLY A 37 -10.63 -7.77 9.89
CA GLY A 37 -10.62 -6.80 10.98
C GLY A 37 -11.84 -5.87 10.97
N PRO A 38 -12.08 -5.09 12.02
CA PRO A 38 -13.25 -4.22 12.14
C PRO A 38 -13.27 -3.08 11.10
N THR A 39 -14.43 -2.46 10.92
CA THR A 39 -14.55 -1.24 10.10
C THR A 39 -13.64 -0.15 10.66
N GLY A 40 -12.89 0.54 9.78
CA GLY A 40 -11.90 1.54 10.19
C GLY A 40 -10.50 1.00 10.52
N ALA A 41 -10.30 -0.32 10.55
CA ALA A 41 -8.99 -0.93 10.87
C ALA A 41 -7.88 -0.72 9.81
N GLY A 42 -8.15 -0.01 8.71
CA GLY A 42 -7.14 0.24 7.68
C GLY A 42 -7.00 -0.84 6.59
N LYS A 43 -7.92 -1.81 6.50
CA LYS A 43 -7.91 -2.85 5.44
C LYS A 43 -7.84 -2.25 4.03
N SER A 44 -8.72 -1.29 3.71
CA SER A 44 -8.70 -0.58 2.42
C SER A 44 -7.47 0.32 2.26
N THR A 45 -6.84 0.76 3.35
CA THR A 45 -5.60 1.54 3.31
C THR A 45 -4.45 0.74 2.71
N ILE A 46 -4.38 -0.56 2.99
CA ILE A 46 -3.35 -1.46 2.41
C ILE A 46 -3.51 -1.50 0.87
N LEU A 47 -4.74 -1.64 0.38
CA LEU A 47 -5.02 -1.64 -1.07
C LEU A 47 -4.75 -0.27 -1.70
N ASP A 48 -5.12 0.80 -1.00
CA ASP A 48 -4.85 2.17 -1.42
C ASP A 48 -3.35 2.45 -1.53
N ALA A 49 -2.52 1.90 -0.63
CA ALA A 49 -1.07 2.05 -0.68
C ALA A 49 -0.49 1.45 -1.98
N ILE A 50 -0.98 0.28 -2.40
CA ILE A 50 -0.58 -0.34 -3.68
C ILE A 50 -0.98 0.54 -4.85
N CYS A 51 -2.22 1.03 -4.88
CA CYS A 51 -2.67 1.93 -5.95
C CYS A 51 -1.88 3.25 -5.97
N LEU A 52 -1.60 3.81 -4.79
CA LEU A 52 -0.84 5.04 -4.65
C LEU A 52 0.56 4.87 -5.22
N ALA A 53 1.29 3.81 -4.83
CA ALA A 53 2.64 3.56 -5.31
C ALA A 53 2.70 3.31 -6.82
N LEU A 54 1.69 2.65 -7.40
CA LEU A 54 1.68 2.33 -8.83
C LEU A 54 1.19 3.48 -9.72
N TYR A 55 0.27 4.30 -9.23
CA TYR A 55 -0.50 5.22 -10.07
C TYR A 55 -0.57 6.66 -9.54
N GLY A 56 0.04 6.95 -8.38
CA GLY A 56 -0.01 8.28 -7.75
C GLY A 56 -1.42 8.70 -7.29
N ARG A 57 -2.38 7.78 -7.22
CA ARG A 57 -3.78 8.04 -6.85
C ARG A 57 -4.40 6.82 -6.19
N THR A 58 -5.52 7.01 -5.49
CA THR A 58 -6.31 5.89 -4.96
C THR A 58 -7.72 5.88 -5.54
N PRO A 59 -8.43 4.74 -5.48
CA PRO A 59 -9.84 4.69 -5.89
C PRO A 59 -10.72 5.68 -5.11
N ARG A 60 -10.34 5.99 -3.86
CA ARG A 60 -11.06 6.91 -2.97
C ARG A 60 -10.71 8.38 -3.21
N LEU A 61 -9.44 8.66 -3.51
CA LEU A 61 -8.92 10.01 -3.70
C LEU A 61 -8.33 10.15 -5.10
N ARG A 62 -9.09 10.78 -5.98
CA ARG A 62 -8.71 10.95 -7.40
C ARG A 62 -7.57 11.94 -7.61
N ASN A 63 -7.49 12.96 -6.76
CA ASN A 63 -6.48 14.02 -6.85
C ASN A 63 -5.66 14.02 -5.55
N ILE A 64 -4.42 13.55 -5.64
CA ILE A 64 -3.43 13.66 -4.58
C ILE A 64 -2.32 14.57 -5.09
N SER A 65 -2.08 15.67 -4.40
CA SER A 65 -1.06 16.66 -4.76
C SER A 65 -0.33 17.17 -3.51
N LYS A 66 0.74 17.95 -3.71
CA LYS A 66 1.44 18.61 -2.59
C LYS A 66 0.53 19.57 -1.81
N SER A 67 -0.48 20.17 -2.45
CA SER A 67 -1.43 21.09 -1.82
C SER A 67 -2.66 20.40 -1.25
N THR A 68 -3.03 19.23 -1.79
CA THR A 68 -4.19 18.45 -1.36
C THR A 68 -3.77 17.00 -1.18
N ASN A 69 -3.31 16.66 0.03
CA ASN A 69 -2.92 15.31 0.40
C ASN A 69 -3.82 14.82 1.53
N GLU A 70 -5.03 14.38 1.20
CA GLU A 70 -5.97 13.81 2.17
C GLU A 70 -5.65 12.37 2.58
N ILE A 71 -4.67 11.74 1.90
CA ILE A 71 -4.28 10.37 2.22
C ILE A 71 -3.32 10.30 3.42
N ILE A 72 -2.65 11.39 3.76
CA ILE A 72 -1.75 11.46 4.92
C ILE A 72 -2.55 11.28 6.21
N ALA A 73 -2.05 10.45 7.11
CA ALA A 73 -2.64 10.30 8.43
C ALA A 73 -2.56 11.64 9.19
N ARG A 74 -3.62 11.98 9.93
CA ARG A 74 -3.70 13.24 10.68
C ARG A 74 -2.52 13.37 11.65
N GLN A 75 -2.02 14.60 11.82
CA GLN A 75 -0.90 14.93 12.71
C GLN A 75 0.42 14.22 12.37
N THR A 76 0.56 13.73 11.13
CA THR A 76 1.84 13.22 10.61
C THR A 76 2.38 14.17 9.54
N GLY A 77 3.71 14.34 9.49
CA GLY A 77 4.36 15.31 8.59
C GLY A 77 4.83 14.72 7.27
N GLU A 78 4.85 13.40 7.13
CA GLU A 78 5.30 12.68 5.94
C GLU A 78 4.51 11.38 5.76
N CYS A 79 4.34 10.97 4.50
CA CYS A 79 3.80 9.67 4.13
C CYS A 79 4.48 9.18 2.85
N PHE A 80 4.51 7.87 2.65
CA PHE A 80 4.93 7.26 1.38
C PHE A 80 4.22 5.93 1.18
N ALA A 81 4.19 5.47 -0.07
CA ALA A 81 3.91 4.09 -0.43
C ALA A 81 4.99 3.62 -1.41
N GLU A 82 5.39 2.37 -1.32
CA GLU A 82 6.39 1.75 -2.17
C GLU A 82 5.95 0.31 -2.43
N VAL A 83 6.02 -0.12 -3.68
CA VAL A 83 5.71 -1.50 -4.04
C VAL A 83 6.79 -2.08 -4.92
N VAL A 84 7.22 -3.31 -4.58
CA VAL A 84 8.08 -4.13 -5.42
C VAL A 84 7.20 -5.20 -6.08
N PHE A 85 7.22 -5.24 -7.41
CA PHE A 85 6.39 -6.14 -8.19
C PHE A 85 7.16 -6.74 -9.36
N GLU A 86 6.65 -7.83 -9.90
CA GLU A 86 7.24 -8.58 -10.99
C GLU A 86 6.29 -8.61 -12.20
N THR A 87 6.87 -8.43 -13.39
CA THR A 87 6.23 -8.63 -14.69
C THR A 87 7.03 -9.66 -15.48
N HIS A 88 6.60 -9.97 -16.72
CA HIS A 88 7.39 -10.83 -17.61
C HIS A 88 8.75 -10.21 -18.01
N GLU A 89 8.95 -8.91 -17.79
CA GLU A 89 10.19 -8.18 -18.11
C GLU A 89 11.17 -8.14 -16.94
N GLY A 90 10.76 -8.62 -15.76
CA GLY A 90 11.58 -8.64 -14.55
C GLY A 90 10.92 -7.97 -13.36
N GLN A 91 11.74 -7.54 -12.40
CA GLN A 91 11.30 -6.93 -11.15
C GLN A 91 11.43 -5.41 -11.19
N PHE A 92 10.41 -4.72 -10.69
CA PHE A 92 10.29 -3.27 -10.70
C PHE A 92 9.93 -2.74 -9.31
N ARG A 93 10.29 -1.49 -9.05
CA ARG A 93 9.95 -0.75 -7.83
C ARG A 93 9.24 0.56 -8.20
N ALA A 94 8.11 0.84 -7.57
CA ALA A 94 7.34 2.07 -7.75
C ALA A 94 7.12 2.81 -6.42
N PHE A 95 6.93 4.13 -6.49
CA PHE A 95 6.85 5.08 -5.37
C PHE A 95 5.70 6.07 -5.59
#